data_AF-A0A951GXJ0-F1
#
_entry.id   AF-A0A951GXJ0-F1
#
_cell.length_a   1.000
_cell.length_b   1.000
_cell.length_c   1.000
_cell.angle_alpha   90.00
_cell.angle_beta   90.00
_cell.angle_gamma   90.00
#
_symmetry.space_group_name_H-M   'P 1'
#
loop_
_entity.id
_entity.type
_entity.pdbx_description
1 polymer ?
#
loop_
_entity_poly.entity_id
_entity_poly.type
_entity_poly.pdbx_seq_one_letter_code
_entity_poly.pdbx_strand_id
1 'polypeptide(L)'
;GGDGYSDPLNGFRFLREAYAATEPGYRDRVSVPVLWDSERRVIVSNESADVLRMLSTVFAPLARHPVTLYPEPHRAEIDALNKHIYEHVNDAVYKAGFATRQEVYEREVGSLFAALDALDRRLADRRFLFGSTPLESDWRLFTTLLRFDAVYNIHFKCSLRKLVEYEHLWPYARDLYQWPGVAATVAFDEIRTHYYRTHPRINPTGLIAVRPAASFELPHGRARLGATVGSAGGERGGAHAGWRVG
;
A
#
# COMPACT_ATOMS: atom_id res chain seq x y z
N GLY A 1 10.73 -11.52 18.42
CA GLY A 1 12.16 -11.62 18.11
C GLY A 1 12.46 -10.48 17.20
N GLY A 2 13.10 -9.46 17.76
CA GLY A 2 13.35 -8.17 17.12
C GLY A 2 14.85 -7.98 17.05
N ASP A 3 15.36 -7.94 15.83
CA ASP A 3 16.78 -7.88 15.53
C ASP A 3 17.06 -6.78 14.50
N GLY A 4 16.03 -6.08 14.01
CA GLY A 4 16.16 -5.11 12.91
C GLY A 4 15.35 -3.82 13.02
N TYR A 5 14.40 -3.72 13.96
CA TYR A 5 13.59 -2.51 14.15
C TYR A 5 13.69 -2.02 15.58
N SER A 6 14.48 -0.98 15.79
CA SER A 6 14.56 -0.20 17.01
C SER A 6 14.02 1.20 16.75
N ASP A 7 13.40 1.84 17.75
CA ASP A 7 13.13 3.28 17.73
C ASP A 7 14.35 4.02 18.32
N PRO A 8 15.25 4.59 17.49
CA PRO A 8 16.42 5.30 17.99
C PRO A 8 16.08 6.66 18.62
N LEU A 9 14.90 7.22 18.33
CA LEU A 9 14.52 8.56 18.78
C LEU A 9 13.99 8.52 20.21
N ASN A 10 13.09 7.59 20.52
CA ASN A 10 12.47 7.51 21.85
C ASN A 10 12.96 6.33 22.69
N GLY A 11 13.57 5.31 22.06
CA GLY A 11 13.89 4.06 22.74
C GLY A 11 12.68 3.18 23.06
N PHE A 12 11.52 3.44 22.43
CA PHE A 12 10.33 2.62 22.61
C PHE A 12 10.58 1.19 22.10
N ARG A 13 10.12 0.20 22.87
CA ARG A 13 10.16 -1.22 22.50
C ARG A 13 8.94 -1.61 21.70
N PHE A 14 7.83 -0.90 21.87
CA PHE A 14 6.54 -1.18 21.26
C PHE A 14 5.82 0.12 20.88
N LEU A 15 5.12 0.10 19.74
CA LEU A 15 4.36 1.27 19.27
C LEU A 15 3.30 1.76 20.26
N ARG A 16 2.75 0.88 21.10
CA ARG A 16 1.80 1.27 22.16
C ARG A 16 2.37 2.29 23.14
N GLU A 17 3.69 2.36 23.28
CA GLU A 17 4.35 3.35 24.13
C GLU A 17 4.25 4.75 23.54
N ALA A 18 4.29 4.90 22.22
CA ALA A 18 4.01 6.19 21.56
C ALA A 18 2.55 6.63 21.74
N TYR A 19 1.60 5.68 21.67
CA TYR A 19 0.19 5.95 21.95
C TYR A 19 -0.03 6.35 23.41
N ALA A 20 0.57 5.62 24.36
CA ALA A 20 0.49 5.94 25.78
C ALA A 20 1.16 7.28 26.14
N ALA A 21 2.25 7.64 25.44
CA ALA A 21 2.92 8.93 25.59
C ALA A 21 2.06 10.09 25.05
N THR A 22 1.25 9.83 24.01
CA THR A 22 0.32 10.82 23.44
C THR A 22 -0.94 10.97 24.30
N GLU A 23 -1.52 9.85 24.72
CA GLU A 23 -2.75 9.79 25.50
C GLU A 23 -2.62 8.71 26.60
N PRO A 24 -2.34 9.12 27.86
CA PRO A 24 -2.24 8.20 28.97
C PRO A 24 -3.52 7.40 29.16
N GLY A 25 -3.40 6.08 29.07
CA GLY A 25 -4.54 5.17 29.21
C GLY A 25 -5.28 4.86 27.92
N TYR A 26 -4.75 5.21 26.74
CA TYR A 26 -5.28 4.81 25.43
C TYR A 26 -5.61 3.31 25.37
N ARG A 27 -6.86 2.96 25.05
CA ARG A 27 -7.37 1.56 25.02
C ARG A 27 -7.78 1.07 23.64
N ASP A 28 -7.75 1.95 22.65
CA ASP A 28 -8.16 1.63 21.29
C ASP A 28 -7.03 0.96 20.49
N ARG A 29 -7.27 0.78 19.20
CA ARG A 29 -6.37 0.04 18.30
C ARG A 29 -5.07 0.81 18.06
N VAL A 30 -3.96 0.23 18.51
CA VAL A 30 -2.62 0.63 18.10
C VAL A 30 -2.38 0.21 16.65
N SER A 31 -2.17 1.19 15.77
CA SER A 31 -2.02 0.96 14.32
C SER A 31 -0.84 1.73 13.73
N VAL A 32 -0.40 1.27 12.55
CA VAL A 32 0.57 1.94 11.66
C VAL A 32 -0.15 2.37 10.38
N PRO A 33 0.31 3.41 9.67
CA PRO A 33 1.46 4.27 10.00
C PRO A 33 1.18 5.24 11.16
N VAL A 34 2.24 5.83 11.72
CA VAL A 34 2.17 6.90 12.73
C VAL A 34 3.09 8.03 12.29
N LEU A 35 2.53 9.24 12.19
CA LEU A 35 3.28 10.48 12.09
C LEU A 35 3.52 11.00 13.51
N TRP A 36 4.79 11.06 13.92
CA TRP A 36 5.21 11.44 15.27
C TRP A 36 5.86 12.83 15.26
N ASP A 37 5.44 13.69 16.18
CA ASP A 37 6.11 14.95 16.47
C ASP A 37 7.21 14.70 17.50
N SER A 38 8.47 14.83 17.07
CA SER A 38 9.64 14.60 17.93
C SER A 38 9.86 15.68 18.99
N GLU A 39 9.38 16.91 18.76
CA GLU A 39 9.55 18.02 19.69
C GLU A 39 8.51 17.95 20.80
N ARG A 40 7.23 17.79 20.41
CA ARG A 40 6.11 17.71 21.35
C ARG A 40 5.93 16.31 21.93
N ARG A 41 6.58 15.31 21.35
CA ARG A 41 6.51 13.89 21.73
C ARG A 41 5.09 13.36 21.74
N VAL A 42 4.36 13.60 20.65
CA VAL A 42 2.99 13.15 20.45
C VAL A 42 2.76 12.61 19.05
N ILE A 43 1.79 11.71 18.90
CA ILE A 43 1.29 11.29 17.60
C ILE A 43 0.47 12.44 17.00
N VAL A 44 0.86 12.87 15.79
CA VAL A 44 0.14 13.89 15.01
C VAL A 44 -1.03 13.26 14.26
N SER A 45 -0.80 12.12 13.62
CA SER A 45 -1.82 11.36 12.92
C SER A 45 -1.42 9.89 12.80
N ASN A 46 -2.40 9.01 12.90
CA ASN A 46 -2.28 7.59 12.56
C ASN A 46 -3.18 7.20 11.37
N GLU A 47 -3.78 8.17 10.69
CA GLU A 47 -4.58 7.93 9.48
C GLU A 47 -3.69 8.04 8.24
N SER A 48 -3.49 6.92 7.57
CA SER A 48 -2.61 6.80 6.39
C SER A 48 -2.96 7.77 5.25
N ALA A 49 -4.25 8.04 5.02
CA ALA A 49 -4.68 8.95 3.97
C ALA A 49 -4.30 10.40 4.30
N ASP A 50 -4.46 10.81 5.56
CA ASP A 50 -4.08 12.13 6.03
C ASP A 50 -2.56 12.31 5.99
N VAL A 51 -1.80 11.30 6.44
CA VAL A 51 -0.33 11.33 6.38
C VAL A 51 0.16 11.47 4.94
N LEU A 52 -0.41 10.71 3.99
CA LEU A 52 -0.08 10.83 2.57
C LEU A 52 -0.35 12.24 2.03
N ARG A 53 -1.50 12.83 2.38
CA ARG A 53 -1.86 14.18 1.94
C ARG A 53 -0.98 15.25 2.57
N MET A 54 -0.69 15.16 3.87
CA MET A 54 0.24 16.06 4.54
C MET A 54 1.60 16.04 3.84
N LEU A 55 2.18 14.85 3.63
CA LEU A 55 3.49 14.69 2.97
C LEU A 55 3.52 15.24 1.54
N SER A 56 2.44 15.05 0.78
CA SER A 56 2.37 15.49 -0.63
C SER A 56 1.93 16.94 -0.83
N THR A 57 1.48 17.64 0.22
CA THR A 57 1.02 19.03 0.12
C THR A 57 1.75 19.96 1.08
N VAL A 58 1.57 19.79 2.39
CA VAL A 58 2.17 20.63 3.44
C VAL A 58 3.69 20.59 3.38
N PHE A 59 4.27 19.40 3.17
CA PHE A 59 5.72 19.21 3.07
C PHE A 59 6.25 19.37 1.63
N ALA A 60 5.41 19.67 0.64
CA ALA A 60 5.83 19.84 -0.75
C ALA A 60 6.96 20.88 -0.94
N PRO A 61 6.96 22.04 -0.24
CA PRO A 61 8.06 23.01 -0.34
C PRO A 61 9.43 22.47 0.13
N LEU A 62 9.45 21.37 0.90
CA LEU A 62 10.67 20.74 1.42
C LEU A 62 11.13 19.54 0.56
N ALA A 63 10.36 19.15 -0.45
CA ALA A 63 10.63 17.97 -1.24
C ALA A 63 11.81 18.18 -2.22
N ARG A 64 12.80 17.28 -2.17
CA ARG A 64 13.88 17.21 -3.19
C ARG A 64 13.38 16.69 -4.53
N HIS A 65 12.32 15.88 -4.50
CA HIS A 65 11.67 15.31 -5.66
C HIS A 65 10.16 15.58 -5.53
N PRO A 66 9.70 16.79 -5.92
CA PRO A 66 8.30 17.14 -5.76
C PRO A 66 7.42 16.25 -6.64
N VAL A 67 6.31 15.80 -6.07
CA VAL A 67 5.29 15.02 -6.76
C VAL A 67 3.93 15.64 -6.52
N THR A 68 3.05 15.60 -7.52
CA THR A 68 1.67 16.04 -7.38
C THR A 68 0.77 14.82 -7.35
N LEU A 69 0.32 14.43 -6.15
CA LEU A 69 -0.56 13.27 -5.97
C LEU A 69 -2.04 13.64 -5.86
N TYR A 70 -2.35 14.91 -5.59
CA TYR A 70 -3.72 15.40 -5.38
C TYR A 70 -4.00 16.74 -6.11
N PRO A 71 -3.87 16.76 -7.45
CA PRO A 71 -4.02 17.96 -8.26
C PRO A 71 -5.46 18.48 -8.22
N GLU A 72 -5.62 19.80 -8.15
CA GLU A 72 -6.92 20.48 -8.03
C GLU A 72 -7.97 20.00 -9.05
N PRO A 73 -7.66 19.87 -10.36
CA PRO A 73 -8.66 19.47 -11.36
C PRO A 73 -9.27 18.08 -11.13
N HIS A 74 -8.60 17.19 -10.40
CA HIS A 74 -9.05 15.81 -10.19
C HIS A 74 -9.52 15.53 -8.77
N ARG A 75 -9.50 16.49 -7.84
CA ARG A 75 -9.75 16.23 -6.40
C ARG A 75 -11.08 15.52 -6.13
N ALA A 76 -12.17 16.05 -6.68
CA ALA A 76 -13.49 15.47 -6.48
C ALA A 76 -13.60 14.03 -7.01
N GLU A 77 -13.00 13.76 -8.18
CA GLU A 77 -12.99 12.42 -8.74
C GLU A 77 -12.07 11.46 -7.97
N ILE A 78 -10.92 11.96 -7.50
CA ILE A 78 -9.98 11.21 -6.65
C ILE A 78 -10.67 10.82 -5.35
N ASP A 79 -11.35 11.76 -4.68
CA ASP A 79 -12.09 11.50 -3.44
C ASP A 79 -13.15 10.42 -3.63
N ALA A 80 -13.95 10.55 -4.71
CA ALA A 80 -14.99 9.57 -5.03
C ALA A 80 -14.40 8.19 -5.32
N LEU A 81 -13.35 8.12 -6.15
CA LEU A 81 -12.72 6.86 -6.50
C LEU A 81 -12.02 6.22 -5.28
N ASN A 82 -11.41 7.03 -4.42
CA ASN A 82 -10.73 6.56 -3.22
C ASN A 82 -11.68 6.01 -2.18
N LYS A 83 -12.86 6.62 -2.04
CA LYS A 83 -13.93 6.04 -1.22
C LYS A 83 -14.33 4.67 -1.74
N HIS A 84 -14.53 4.54 -3.06
CA HIS A 84 -14.87 3.27 -3.68
C HIS A 84 -13.76 2.22 -3.53
N ILE A 85 -12.50 2.57 -3.78
CA ILE A 85 -11.33 1.68 -3.61
C ILE A 85 -11.21 1.26 -2.14
N TYR A 86 -11.42 2.17 -1.19
CA TYR A 86 -11.37 1.83 0.23
C TYR A 86 -12.46 0.82 0.60
N GLU A 87 -13.72 1.14 0.31
CA GLU A 87 -14.88 0.33 0.71
C GLU A 87 -14.89 -1.04 0.04
N HIS A 88 -14.57 -1.09 -1.25
CA HIS A 88 -14.74 -2.29 -2.07
C HIS A 88 -13.45 -3.02 -2.39
N VAL A 89 -12.27 -2.48 -2.08
CA VAL A 89 -10.99 -3.16 -2.34
C VAL A 89 -10.13 -3.24 -1.10
N ASN A 90 -9.72 -2.10 -0.52
CA ASN A 90 -8.78 -2.08 0.59
C ASN A 90 -9.37 -2.73 1.85
N ASP A 91 -10.60 -2.39 2.21
CA ASP A 91 -11.28 -2.92 3.39
C ASP A 91 -11.98 -4.25 3.11
N ALA A 92 -12.49 -4.44 1.88
CA ALA A 92 -13.20 -5.64 1.47
C ALA A 92 -12.38 -6.93 1.64
N VAL A 93 -11.06 -6.91 1.36
CA VAL A 93 -10.20 -8.08 1.60
C VAL A 93 -10.15 -8.48 3.08
N TYR A 94 -10.17 -7.52 4.00
CA TYR A 94 -10.19 -7.78 5.44
C TYR A 94 -11.58 -8.23 5.89
N LYS A 95 -12.64 -7.59 5.41
CA LYS A 95 -14.02 -8.00 5.70
C LYS A 95 -14.27 -9.45 5.26
N ALA A 96 -13.78 -9.84 4.08
CA ALA A 96 -13.81 -11.23 3.62
C ALA A 96 -12.96 -12.14 4.53
N GLY A 97 -11.71 -11.77 4.80
CA GLY A 97 -10.78 -12.60 5.56
C GLY A 97 -11.18 -12.83 7.02
N PHE A 98 -11.86 -11.88 7.64
CA PHE A 98 -12.32 -11.95 9.04
C PHE A 98 -13.80 -12.35 9.18
N ALA A 99 -14.52 -12.57 8.08
CA ALA A 99 -15.91 -12.99 8.13
C ALA A 99 -16.06 -14.32 8.88
N THR A 100 -17.01 -14.37 9.81
CA THR A 100 -17.40 -15.58 10.55
C THR A 100 -18.67 -16.22 10.02
N ARG A 101 -19.33 -15.60 9.03
CA ARG A 101 -20.55 -16.08 8.37
C ARG A 101 -20.32 -16.17 6.86
N GLN A 102 -20.78 -17.28 6.27
CA GLN A 102 -20.60 -17.58 4.84
C GLN A 102 -21.19 -16.48 3.93
N GLU A 103 -22.43 -16.07 4.19
CA GLU A 103 -23.12 -15.03 3.43
C GLU A 103 -22.43 -13.65 3.47
N VAL A 104 -21.74 -13.34 4.58
CA VAL A 104 -20.92 -12.12 4.68
C VAL A 104 -19.69 -12.27 3.82
N TYR A 105 -18.96 -13.37 3.96
CA TYR A 105 -17.78 -13.65 3.14
C TYR A 105 -18.09 -13.58 1.64
N GLU A 106 -19.14 -14.26 1.18
CA GLU A 106 -19.53 -14.29 -0.23
C GLU A 106 -19.90 -12.91 -0.78
N ARG A 107 -20.63 -12.11 0.01
CA ARG A 107 -20.96 -10.73 -0.37
C ARG A 107 -19.71 -9.86 -0.53
N GLU A 108 -18.79 -9.91 0.44
CA GLU A 108 -17.59 -9.07 0.41
C GLU A 108 -16.63 -9.51 -0.70
N VAL A 109 -16.49 -10.81 -0.94
CA VAL A 109 -15.75 -11.35 -2.09
C VAL A 109 -16.41 -10.91 -3.41
N GLY A 110 -17.74 -11.02 -3.55
CA GLY A 110 -18.45 -10.56 -4.74
C GLY A 110 -18.24 -9.06 -5.00
N SER A 111 -18.36 -8.23 -3.95
CA SER A 111 -18.10 -6.79 -3.99
C SER A 111 -16.66 -6.47 -4.43
N LEU A 112 -15.68 -7.18 -3.85
CA LEU A 112 -14.27 -7.04 -4.19
C LEU A 112 -13.99 -7.32 -5.67
N PHE A 113 -14.46 -8.46 -6.18
CA PHE A 113 -14.18 -8.84 -7.56
C PHE A 113 -14.95 -7.98 -8.56
N ALA A 114 -16.16 -7.51 -8.23
CA ALA A 114 -16.87 -6.52 -9.05
C ALA A 114 -16.08 -5.20 -9.17
N ALA A 115 -15.48 -4.73 -8.08
CA ALA A 115 -14.64 -3.54 -8.09
C ALA A 115 -13.32 -3.75 -8.86
N LEU A 116 -12.63 -4.88 -8.66
CA LEU A 116 -11.43 -5.22 -9.42
C LEU A 116 -11.72 -5.33 -10.93
N ASP A 117 -12.83 -5.96 -11.32
CA ASP A 117 -13.25 -6.06 -12.73
C ASP A 117 -13.60 -4.70 -13.34
N ALA A 118 -14.15 -3.76 -12.56
CA ALA A 118 -14.38 -2.40 -13.01
C ALA A 118 -13.08 -1.61 -13.18
N LEU A 119 -12.13 -1.76 -12.24
CA LEU A 119 -10.81 -1.13 -12.30
C LEU A 119 -9.97 -1.68 -13.46
N ASP A 120 -10.00 -2.99 -13.70
CA ASP A 120 -9.31 -3.61 -14.83
C ASP A 120 -9.82 -3.05 -16.17
N ARG A 121 -11.14 -2.97 -16.36
CA ARG A 121 -11.73 -2.34 -17.55
C ARG A 121 -11.34 -0.88 -17.70
N ARG A 122 -11.30 -0.12 -16.59
CA ARG A 122 -10.84 1.29 -16.61
C ARG A 122 -9.37 1.43 -17.03
N LEU A 123 -8.54 0.42 -16.75
CA LEU A 123 -7.10 0.41 -17.02
C LEU A 123 -6.75 -0.16 -18.40
N ALA A 124 -7.76 -0.49 -19.22
CA ALA A 124 -7.59 -1.01 -20.58
C ALA A 124 -6.94 0.01 -21.52
N ASP A 125 -7.39 1.25 -21.46
CA ASP A 125 -6.97 2.35 -22.33
C ASP A 125 -6.20 3.46 -21.58
N ARG A 126 -6.07 3.34 -20.24
CA ARG A 126 -5.40 4.33 -19.39
C ARG A 126 -4.20 3.71 -18.72
N ARG A 127 -3.04 4.39 -18.72
CA ARG A 127 -1.84 3.89 -18.02
C ARG A 127 -2.06 3.81 -16.51
N PHE A 128 -2.60 4.86 -15.89
CA PHE A 128 -2.98 4.96 -14.47
C PHE A 128 -4.43 5.44 -14.32
N LEU A 129 -4.94 5.47 -13.09
CA LEU A 129 -6.37 5.72 -12.85
C LEU A 129 -6.88 7.08 -13.38
N PHE A 130 -5.99 8.07 -13.49
CA PHE A 130 -6.30 9.44 -13.94
C PHE A 130 -5.45 9.94 -15.12
N GLY A 131 -4.58 9.11 -15.72
CA GLY A 131 -3.75 9.56 -16.84
C GLY A 131 -2.43 8.80 -16.97
N SER A 132 -1.36 9.52 -17.36
CA SER A 132 -0.03 8.94 -17.60
C SER A 132 0.94 9.03 -16.42
N THR A 133 0.52 9.64 -15.31
CA THR A 133 1.30 9.74 -14.06
C THR A 133 0.42 9.25 -12.89
N PRO A 134 0.98 8.48 -11.93
CA PRO A 134 0.22 7.98 -10.79
C PRO A 134 -0.14 9.09 -9.80
N LEU A 135 -1.39 9.07 -9.33
CA LEU A 135 -1.91 9.97 -8.31
C LEU A 135 -2.20 9.20 -7.01
N GLU A 136 -2.73 9.85 -5.96
CA GLU A 136 -2.94 9.19 -4.66
C GLU A 136 -3.79 7.92 -4.76
N SER A 137 -4.76 7.87 -5.67
CA SER A 137 -5.60 6.68 -5.89
C SER A 137 -4.81 5.47 -6.33
N ASP A 138 -3.79 5.68 -7.17
CA ASP A 138 -2.95 4.58 -7.66
C ASP A 138 -2.16 3.95 -6.53
N TRP A 139 -1.58 4.77 -5.65
CA TRP A 139 -0.81 4.30 -4.51
C TRP A 139 -1.69 3.60 -3.47
N ARG A 140 -2.91 4.10 -3.22
CA ARG A 140 -3.88 3.46 -2.33
C ARG A 140 -4.31 2.09 -2.85
N LEU A 141 -4.59 1.97 -4.15
CA LEU A 141 -4.91 0.69 -4.77
C LEU A 141 -3.71 -0.27 -4.76
N PHE A 142 -2.53 0.21 -5.15
CA PHE A 142 -1.31 -0.58 -5.29
C PHE A 142 -0.96 -1.36 -4.02
N THR A 143 -1.08 -0.74 -2.85
CA THR A 143 -0.77 -1.43 -1.59
C THR A 143 -1.59 -2.70 -1.38
N THR A 144 -2.84 -2.74 -1.88
CA THR A 144 -3.68 -3.94 -1.82
C THR A 144 -3.32 -4.93 -2.92
N LEU A 145 -3.14 -4.48 -4.17
CA LEU A 145 -2.76 -5.34 -5.28
C LEU A 145 -1.44 -6.07 -5.00
N LEU A 146 -0.44 -5.36 -4.47
CA LEU A 146 0.87 -5.90 -4.11
C LEU A 146 0.79 -7.13 -3.21
N ARG A 147 -0.19 -7.15 -2.30
CA ARG A 147 -0.38 -8.20 -1.28
C ARG A 147 -1.35 -9.28 -1.74
N PHE A 148 -2.06 -9.07 -2.84
CA PHE A 148 -3.22 -9.86 -3.21
C PHE A 148 -2.89 -11.34 -3.38
N ASP A 149 -2.02 -11.69 -4.32
CA ASP A 149 -1.67 -13.09 -4.57
C ASP A 149 -0.78 -13.69 -3.49
N ALA A 150 0.05 -12.87 -2.84
CA ALA A 150 0.95 -13.32 -1.78
C ALA A 150 0.22 -13.63 -0.46
N VAL A 151 -0.94 -13.02 -0.22
CA VAL A 151 -1.67 -13.08 1.04
C VAL A 151 -3.17 -13.23 0.80
N TYR A 152 -3.84 -12.20 0.29
CA TYR A 152 -5.31 -12.12 0.35
C TYR A 152 -6.04 -13.24 -0.40
N ASN A 153 -5.48 -13.67 -1.53
CA ASN A 153 -6.02 -14.76 -2.33
C ASN A 153 -6.11 -16.08 -1.54
N ILE A 154 -5.09 -16.37 -0.73
CA ILE A 154 -4.98 -17.63 0.04
C ILE A 154 -5.47 -17.42 1.48
N HIS A 155 -4.83 -16.53 2.23
CA HIS A 155 -5.06 -16.32 3.66
C HIS A 155 -6.46 -15.78 3.96
N PHE A 156 -6.92 -14.81 3.16
CA PHE A 156 -8.27 -14.23 3.26
C PHE A 156 -9.27 -14.86 2.29
N LYS A 157 -8.87 -15.92 1.56
CA LYS A 157 -9.71 -16.67 0.63
C LYS A 157 -10.34 -15.80 -0.47
N CYS A 158 -9.74 -14.67 -0.84
CA CYS A 158 -10.21 -13.82 -1.95
C CYS A 158 -9.84 -14.49 -3.30
N SER A 159 -10.52 -15.58 -3.62
CA SER A 159 -9.99 -16.64 -4.50
C SER A 159 -10.68 -16.80 -5.85
N LEU A 160 -11.61 -15.91 -6.23
CA LEU A 160 -12.28 -16.00 -7.54
C LEU A 160 -11.32 -15.87 -8.72
N ARG A 161 -10.30 -15.02 -8.58
CA ARG A 161 -9.23 -14.82 -9.57
C ARG A 161 -7.98 -14.31 -8.86
N LYS A 162 -6.80 -14.67 -9.33
CA LYS A 162 -5.52 -14.10 -8.91
C LYS A 162 -5.30 -12.75 -9.59
N LEU A 163 -4.50 -11.88 -8.99
CA LEU A 163 -4.09 -10.63 -9.61
C LEU A 163 -3.45 -10.89 -10.97
N VAL A 164 -2.55 -11.87 -11.06
CA VAL A 164 -1.80 -12.20 -12.28
C VAL A 164 -2.66 -12.62 -13.48
N GLU A 165 -3.92 -12.97 -13.25
CA GLU A 165 -4.87 -13.38 -14.28
C GLU A 165 -5.69 -12.19 -14.84
N TYR A 166 -5.51 -10.98 -14.29
CA TYR A 166 -6.11 -9.76 -14.83
C TYR A 166 -5.26 -9.17 -15.96
N GLU A 167 -5.90 -8.88 -17.09
CA GLU A 167 -5.24 -8.38 -18.29
C GLU A 167 -4.58 -7.01 -18.06
N HIS A 168 -5.22 -6.11 -17.32
CA HIS A 168 -4.76 -4.73 -17.17
C HIS A 168 -4.25 -4.44 -15.75
N LEU A 169 -4.89 -4.97 -14.71
CA LEU A 169 -4.48 -4.77 -13.32
C LEU A 169 -3.11 -5.36 -13.03
N TRP A 170 -2.76 -6.52 -13.59
CA TRP A 170 -1.44 -7.11 -13.33
C TRP A 170 -0.30 -6.31 -13.94
N PRO A 171 -0.32 -5.97 -15.24
CA PRO A 171 0.62 -4.99 -15.79
C PRO A 171 0.63 -3.65 -15.03
N TYR A 172 -0.52 -3.18 -14.56
CA TYR A 172 -0.64 -1.91 -13.84
C TYR A 172 0.10 -1.94 -12.50
N ALA A 173 -0.11 -3.00 -11.71
CA ALA A 173 0.59 -3.19 -10.45
C ALA A 173 2.11 -3.33 -10.66
N ARG A 174 2.54 -3.94 -11.77
CA ARG A 174 3.96 -4.03 -12.15
C ARG A 174 4.56 -2.67 -12.55
N ASP A 175 3.85 -1.85 -13.30
CA ASP A 175 4.28 -0.49 -13.66
C ASP A 175 4.53 0.35 -12.38
N LEU A 176 3.60 0.27 -11.41
CA LEU A 176 3.77 0.95 -10.11
C LEU A 176 4.91 0.38 -9.27
N TYR A 177 5.07 -0.94 -9.24
CA TYR A 177 6.18 -1.58 -8.52
C TYR A 177 7.56 -1.16 -9.05
N GLN A 178 7.66 -1.05 -10.38
CA GLN A 178 8.88 -0.64 -11.08
C GLN A 178 9.10 0.89 -11.09
N TRP A 179 8.18 1.66 -10.50
CA TRP A 179 8.37 3.09 -10.34
C TRP A 179 9.59 3.37 -9.45
N PRO A 180 10.44 4.37 -9.77
CA PRO A 180 11.67 4.62 -9.03
C PRO A 180 11.48 4.68 -7.52
N GLY A 181 12.24 3.86 -6.79
CA GLY A 181 12.21 3.77 -5.32
C GLY A 181 11.13 2.85 -4.73
N VAL A 182 10.11 2.44 -5.49
CA VAL A 182 8.98 1.68 -4.94
C VAL A 182 9.36 0.25 -4.57
N ALA A 183 10.06 -0.48 -5.46
CA ALA A 183 10.49 -1.85 -5.18
C ALA A 183 11.27 -2.00 -3.85
N ALA A 184 12.09 -0.99 -3.50
CA ALA A 184 12.86 -0.96 -2.26
C ALA A 184 12.00 -0.83 -0.99
N THR A 185 10.74 -0.41 -1.12
CA THR A 185 9.78 -0.32 0.00
C THR A 185 9.06 -1.65 0.28
N VAL A 186 9.29 -2.68 -0.55
CA VAL A 186 8.51 -3.92 -0.51
C VAL A 186 9.32 -5.08 0.07
N ALA A 187 8.97 -5.49 1.28
CA ALA A 187 9.49 -6.70 1.92
C ALA A 187 8.43 -7.81 1.93
N PHE A 188 8.40 -8.66 0.89
CA PHE A 188 7.41 -9.73 0.77
C PHE A 188 7.45 -10.74 1.92
N ASP A 189 8.64 -11.03 2.46
CA ASP A 189 8.78 -11.97 3.57
C ASP A 189 8.22 -11.42 4.87
N GLU A 190 8.40 -10.12 5.15
CA GLU A 190 7.76 -9.45 6.29
C GLU A 190 6.25 -9.39 6.14
N ILE A 191 5.76 -9.00 4.96
CA ILE A 191 4.32 -8.99 4.63
C ILE A 191 3.72 -10.37 4.92
N ARG A 192 4.27 -11.43 4.32
CA ARG A 192 3.73 -12.79 4.49
C ARG A 192 3.86 -13.26 5.94
N THR A 193 5.01 -13.05 6.57
CA THR A 193 5.23 -13.43 7.97
C THR A 193 4.20 -12.79 8.88
N HIS A 194 3.92 -11.49 8.71
CA HIS A 194 2.90 -10.79 9.47
C HIS A 194 1.53 -11.48 9.31
N TYR A 195 0.99 -11.55 8.09
CA TYR A 195 -0.37 -12.06 7.90
C TYR A 195 -0.56 -13.51 8.34
N TYR A 196 0.37 -14.41 7.99
CA TYR A 196 0.20 -15.83 8.27
C TYR A 196 0.46 -16.18 9.74
N ARG A 197 1.26 -15.41 10.48
CA ARG A 197 1.61 -15.71 11.90
C ARG A 197 0.82 -14.89 12.93
N THR A 198 0.35 -13.69 12.60
CA THR A 198 -0.35 -12.83 13.59
C THR A 198 -1.87 -13.00 13.59
N HIS A 199 -2.42 -13.85 12.70
CA HIS A 199 -3.86 -14.14 12.64
C HIS A 199 -4.17 -15.61 13.03
N PRO A 200 -3.93 -16.03 14.28
CA PRO A 200 -4.11 -17.43 14.69
C PRO A 200 -5.56 -17.92 14.59
N ARG A 201 -6.54 -17.00 14.58
CA ARG A 201 -7.96 -17.34 14.33
C ARG A 201 -8.23 -17.78 12.88
N ILE A 202 -7.43 -17.30 11.92
CA ILE A 202 -7.55 -17.65 10.50
C ILE A 202 -6.61 -18.80 10.15
N ASN A 203 -5.37 -18.75 10.65
CA ASN A 203 -4.32 -19.73 10.40
C ASN A 203 -3.67 -20.22 11.71
N PRO A 204 -4.29 -21.19 12.42
CA PRO A 204 -3.79 -21.66 13.72
C PRO A 204 -2.38 -22.24 13.67
N THR A 205 -1.99 -22.83 12.54
CA THR A 205 -0.68 -23.47 12.38
C THR A 205 0.47 -22.47 12.21
N GLY A 206 0.17 -21.23 11.84
CA GLY A 206 1.19 -20.21 11.53
C GLY A 206 2.07 -20.53 10.31
N LEU A 207 1.74 -21.56 9.53
CA LEU A 207 2.46 -21.89 8.31
C LEU A 207 2.30 -20.78 7.28
N ILE A 208 3.41 -20.40 6.67
CA ILE A 208 3.45 -19.37 5.63
C ILE A 208 3.30 -20.06 4.27
N ALA A 209 2.21 -19.80 3.56
CA ALA A 209 1.97 -20.39 2.24
C ALA A 209 3.09 -20.00 1.26
N VAL A 210 3.53 -20.93 0.41
CA VAL A 210 4.58 -20.69 -0.61
C VAL A 210 4.17 -19.51 -1.51
N ARG A 211 5.13 -18.63 -1.82
CA ARG A 211 4.87 -17.44 -2.63
C ARG A 211 4.59 -17.85 -4.08
N PRO A 212 3.57 -17.27 -4.74
CA PRO A 212 3.37 -17.43 -6.18
C PRO A 212 4.61 -17.02 -6.98
N ALA A 213 4.90 -17.74 -8.07
CA ALA A 213 6.12 -17.58 -8.86
C ALA A 213 6.18 -16.30 -9.71
N ALA A 214 5.05 -15.65 -9.97
CA ALA A 214 5.00 -14.45 -10.79
C ALA A 214 5.80 -13.30 -10.17
N SER A 215 6.66 -12.69 -10.97
CA SER A 215 7.53 -11.59 -10.54
C SER A 215 6.98 -10.24 -10.94
N PHE A 216 7.03 -9.28 -10.01
CA PHE A 216 6.71 -7.89 -10.30
C PHE A 216 7.76 -7.21 -11.20
N GLU A 217 8.94 -7.80 -11.37
CA GLU A 217 10.02 -7.30 -12.23
C GLU A 217 9.81 -7.61 -13.72
N LEU A 218 8.80 -8.41 -14.07
CA LEU A 218 8.51 -8.73 -15.47
C LEU A 218 8.07 -7.47 -16.24
N PRO A 219 8.47 -7.30 -17.51
CA PRO A 219 8.03 -6.16 -18.33
C PRO A 219 6.52 -6.00 -18.36
N HIS A 220 6.02 -4.80 -18.05
CA HIS A 220 4.59 -4.52 -17.95
C HIS A 220 3.97 -4.03 -19.26
N GLY A 221 4.75 -3.44 -20.18
CA GLY A 221 4.26 -3.00 -21.49
C GLY A 221 3.28 -1.81 -21.48
N ARG A 222 3.04 -1.18 -20.31
CA ARG A 222 2.07 -0.08 -20.18
C ARG A 222 2.59 1.29 -20.60
N ALA A 223 3.89 1.43 -20.84
CA ALA A 223 4.47 2.67 -21.36
C ALA A 223 3.83 3.12 -22.69
N ARG A 224 3.29 2.19 -23.49
CA ARG A 224 2.55 2.48 -24.73
C ARG A 224 1.26 3.27 -24.52
N LEU A 225 0.69 3.26 -23.31
CA LEU A 225 -0.57 3.93 -22.96
C LEU A 225 -0.36 5.38 -22.50
N GLY A 226 0.88 5.87 -22.50
CA GLY A 226 1.21 7.26 -22.19
C GLY A 226 2.61 7.41 -21.59
N ALA A 227 3.38 8.36 -22.11
CA ALA A 227 4.66 8.74 -21.53
C ALA A 227 4.45 9.44 -20.19
N THR A 228 5.33 9.16 -19.22
CA THR A 228 5.34 9.86 -17.94
C THR A 228 5.76 11.31 -18.18
N VAL A 229 4.94 12.27 -17.77
CA VAL A 229 5.31 13.69 -17.82
C VAL A 229 6.24 13.96 -16.63
N GLY A 230 7.56 14.07 -16.87
CA GLY A 230 8.50 14.51 -15.83
C GLY A 230 9.91 13.91 -15.80
N SER A 231 10.27 12.94 -16.65
CA SER A 231 11.67 12.49 -16.73
C SER A 231 12.44 13.26 -17.81
N ALA A 232 12.76 14.53 -17.54
CA ALA A 232 13.96 15.12 -18.14
C ALA A 232 15.17 14.37 -17.54
N GLY A 233 16.07 13.92 -18.41
CA GLY A 233 17.15 12.99 -18.07
C GLY A 233 18.00 13.40 -16.88
N GLY A 234 18.21 12.44 -15.98
CA GLY A 234 19.31 12.44 -15.02
C GLY A 234 20.10 11.17 -15.22
N GLU A 235 21.35 11.33 -15.62
CA GLU A 235 22.29 10.28 -16.00
C GLU A 235 22.48 9.21 -14.92
N ARG A 236 22.73 7.97 -15.37
CA ARG A 236 23.34 6.93 -14.53
C ARG A 236 24.78 7.34 -14.27
N GLY A 237 25.15 7.56 -13.02
CA GLY A 237 26.56 7.70 -12.65
C GLY A 237 26.76 7.93 -11.15
N GLY A 238 27.51 7.04 -10.50
CA GLY A 238 28.16 7.32 -9.22
C GLY A 238 27.68 6.47 -8.05
N ALA A 239 28.22 5.27 -7.90
CA ALA A 239 28.42 4.69 -6.57
C ALA A 239 29.41 5.59 -5.81
N HIS A 240 29.07 6.05 -4.60
CA HIS A 240 30.07 6.30 -3.56
C HIS A 240 29.45 6.46 -2.17
N ALA A 241 30.05 5.69 -1.27
CA ALA A 241 30.44 5.97 0.12
C ALA A 241 29.39 6.45 1.14
N GLY A 242 29.32 5.68 2.22
CA GLY A 242 28.44 5.90 3.35
C GLY A 242 28.72 7.18 4.13
N TRP A 243 27.73 7.54 4.93
CA TRP A 243 27.88 8.44 6.07
C TRP A 243 27.12 7.87 7.26
N ARG A 244 27.90 7.59 8.32
CA ARG A 244 27.47 7.60 9.71
C ARG A 244 27.62 9.04 10.20
N VAL A 245 26.60 9.56 10.87
CA VAL A 245 26.67 10.54 11.98
C VAL A 245 25.26 10.49 12.61
N GLY A 246 25.00 10.45 13.90
CA GLY A 246 25.73 10.49 15.16
C GLY A 246 24.65 10.49 16.24
#